data_AF-A0A957KJ84-F1
#
_entry.id   AF-A0A957KJ84-F1
#
_cell.length_a   1.000
_cell.length_b   1.000
_cell.length_c   1.000
_cell.angle_alpha   90.00
_cell.angle_beta   90.00
_cell.angle_gamma   90.00
#
_symmetry.space_group_name_H-M   'P 1'
#
loop_
_entity.id
_entity.type
_entity.pdbx_description
1 polymer ?
#
loop_
_entity_poly.entity_id
_entity_poly.type
_entity_poly.pdbx_seq_one_letter_code
_entity_poly.pdbx_strand_id
1 'polypeptide(L)'
;EAPPQTWRETMRAEFVARTAGRKPPSLWQQLIASLSFDNQLQPALAGARKGVTDPAAQQLVYEAGLADVALTIRPVANTTSWTIEGQVFAGAEWLDAVLALQLCLDGSELALCTADELGEFSFGPLPAGVYQLIICGPDQEILIDELVIGQAS
;
A
#
# COMPACT_ATOMS: atom_id res chain seq x y z
N GLU A 1 -11.04 -5.67 -14.90
CA GLU A 1 -10.21 -5.93 -16.09
C GLU A 1 -8.76 -5.76 -15.66
N ALA A 2 -7.93 -6.81 -15.70
CA ALA A 2 -6.52 -6.68 -15.31
C ALA A 2 -5.82 -5.76 -16.33
N PRO A 3 -4.90 -4.88 -15.90
CA PRO A 3 -4.22 -3.98 -16.83
C PRO A 3 -3.50 -4.80 -17.92
N PRO A 4 -3.64 -4.40 -19.20
CA PRO A 4 -2.90 -4.95 -20.32
C PRO A 4 -1.42 -5.11 -20.00
N GLN A 5 -0.82 -6.23 -20.43
CA GLN A 5 0.60 -6.52 -20.20
C GLN A 5 1.51 -5.39 -20.72
N THR A 6 1.07 -4.66 -21.74
CA THR A 6 1.77 -3.49 -22.30
C THR A 6 1.92 -2.35 -21.30
N TRP A 7 0.98 -2.13 -20.36
CA TRP A 7 1.14 -1.12 -19.33
C TRP A 7 2.14 -1.52 -18.26
N ARG A 8 2.22 -2.80 -17.90
CA ARG A 8 3.25 -3.30 -16.98
C ARG A 8 4.65 -3.12 -17.55
N GLU A 9 4.81 -3.38 -18.85
CA GLU A 9 6.08 -3.15 -19.54
C GLU A 9 6.43 -1.67 -19.64
N THR A 10 5.46 -0.80 -19.93
CA THR A 10 5.67 0.65 -19.95
C THR A 10 6.01 1.18 -18.56
N MET A 11 5.28 0.79 -17.51
CA MET A 11 5.56 1.21 -16.13
C MET A 11 6.92 0.70 -15.65
N ARG A 12 7.27 -0.55 -15.98
CA ARG A 12 8.59 -1.09 -15.69
C ARG A 12 9.68 -0.38 -16.49
N ALA A 13 9.45 -0.07 -17.76
CA ALA A 13 10.38 0.65 -18.60
C ALA A 13 10.56 2.10 -18.13
N GLU A 14 9.51 2.78 -17.68
CA GLU A 14 9.56 4.12 -17.12
C GLU A 14 10.28 4.14 -15.77
N PHE A 15 10.03 3.15 -14.91
CA PHE A 15 10.77 2.93 -13.68
C PHE A 15 12.25 2.69 -13.98
N VAL A 16 12.56 1.73 -14.84
CA VAL A 16 13.94 1.38 -15.24
C VAL A 16 14.63 2.58 -15.90
N ALA A 17 13.99 3.29 -16.84
CA ALA A 17 14.56 4.45 -17.52
C ALA A 17 14.82 5.63 -16.57
N ARG A 18 13.97 5.84 -15.55
CA ARG A 18 14.22 6.83 -14.49
C ARG A 18 15.33 6.40 -13.53
N THR A 19 15.52 5.10 -13.32
CA THR A 19 16.61 4.58 -12.47
C THR A 19 17.94 4.39 -13.19
N ALA A 20 17.98 4.30 -14.53
CA ALA A 20 19.14 3.93 -15.34
C ALA A 20 20.32 4.93 -15.33
N GLY A 21 20.16 6.09 -14.68
CA GLY A 21 21.24 7.07 -14.45
C GLY A 21 21.53 7.34 -12.97
N ARG A 22 20.78 6.74 -12.04
CA ARG A 22 21.03 6.91 -10.61
C ARG A 22 22.17 5.97 -10.21
N LYS A 23 23.28 6.54 -9.74
CA LYS A 23 24.28 5.81 -8.94
C LYS A 23 23.48 5.04 -7.89
N PRO A 24 23.62 3.71 -7.71
CA PRO A 24 22.90 3.00 -6.66
C PRO A 24 23.20 3.73 -5.35
N PRO A 25 22.20 4.31 -4.66
CA PRO A 25 22.46 5.04 -3.44
C PRO A 25 23.11 4.08 -2.46
N SER A 26 24.28 4.45 -1.97
CA SER A 26 25.03 3.62 -1.05
C SER A 26 24.41 3.57 0.35
N LEU A 27 23.27 4.25 0.59
CA LEU A 27 22.59 4.39 1.88
C LEU A 27 21.11 4.86 1.68
N TRP A 28 20.21 4.05 1.11
CA TRP A 28 18.77 4.38 1.21
C TRP A 28 18.32 4.27 2.67
N GLN A 29 17.67 5.30 3.20
CA GLN A 29 17.02 5.22 4.51
C GLN A 29 15.66 4.54 4.34
N GLN A 30 15.58 3.28 4.77
CA GLN A 30 14.32 2.56 4.88
C GLN A 30 13.70 2.85 6.25
N LEU A 31 12.48 3.36 6.25
CA LEU A 31 11.67 3.60 7.43
C LEU A 31 10.65 2.47 7.57
N ILE A 32 10.66 1.78 8.71
CA ILE A 32 9.64 0.76 9.01
C ILE A 32 8.44 1.48 9.63
N ALA A 33 7.29 1.39 8.96
CA ALA A 33 6.06 1.98 9.43
C ALA A 33 5.46 1.13 10.57
N SER A 34 4.96 1.78 11.61
CA SER A 34 4.28 1.11 12.72
C SER A 34 2.77 1.30 12.62
N LEU A 35 2.01 0.22 12.85
CA LEU A 35 0.55 0.28 12.92
C LEU A 35 0.12 1.13 14.13
N SER A 36 -0.55 2.26 13.89
CA SER A 36 -1.08 3.14 14.93
C SER A 36 -2.60 2.98 15.14
N PHE A 37 -3.33 2.50 14.12
CA PHE A 37 -4.78 2.27 14.21
C PHE A 37 -5.21 1.00 13.46
N ASP A 38 -6.09 0.22 14.09
CA ASP A 38 -6.85 -0.89 13.47
C ASP A 38 -8.29 -0.87 14.01
N ASN A 39 -9.28 -0.76 13.11
CA ASN A 39 -10.69 -0.73 13.51
C ASN A 39 -11.20 -2.06 14.10
N GLN A 40 -10.57 -3.20 13.83
CA GLN A 40 -10.97 -4.50 14.36
C GLN A 40 -10.50 -4.72 15.81
N LEU A 41 -9.46 -4.02 16.24
CA LEU A 41 -8.94 -4.09 17.62
C LEU A 41 -9.66 -3.14 18.58
N GLN A 42 -10.49 -2.23 18.08
CA GLN A 42 -11.23 -1.30 18.91
C GLN A 42 -12.56 -1.90 19.39
N PRO A 43 -12.84 -1.86 20.71
CA PRO A 43 -14.14 -2.29 21.21
C PRO A 43 -15.22 -1.38 20.61
N ALA A 44 -16.19 -1.97 19.92
CA ALA A 44 -17.33 -1.23 19.41
C ALA A 44 -18.02 -0.51 20.58
N LEU A 45 -17.90 0.82 20.63
CA LEU A 45 -18.56 1.63 21.65
C LEU A 45 -20.08 1.41 21.52
N ALA A 46 -20.68 0.82 22.56
CA ALA A 46 -22.11 0.62 22.62
C ALA A 46 -22.82 1.97 22.44
N GLY A 47 -23.58 2.12 21.36
CA GLY A 47 -24.31 3.35 21.03
C GLY A 47 -23.65 4.27 19.99
N ALA A 48 -22.47 3.94 19.48
CA ALA A 48 -21.99 4.56 18.24
C ALA A 48 -22.99 4.23 17.13
N ARG A 49 -23.50 5.27 16.44
CA ARG A 49 -24.30 5.06 15.23
C ARG A 49 -23.46 4.15 14.34
N LYS A 50 -24.02 3.01 13.92
CA LYS A 50 -23.47 2.26 12.78
C LYS A 50 -23.44 3.24 11.62
N GLY A 51 -22.31 3.92 11.45
CA GLY A 51 -22.00 4.59 10.21
C GLY A 51 -22.11 3.56 9.10
N VAL A 52 -22.27 4.02 7.87
CA VAL A 52 -22.26 3.17 6.68
C VAL A 52 -20.82 2.66 6.45
N THR A 53 -20.21 2.04 7.46
CA THR A 53 -18.96 1.32 7.36
C THR A 53 -19.33 -0.12 7.08
N ASP A 54 -18.86 -0.60 5.94
CA ASP A 54 -18.90 -2.01 5.58
C ASP A 54 -18.24 -2.81 6.72
N PRO A 55 -18.99 -3.65 7.46
CA PRO A 55 -18.44 -4.38 8.59
C PRO A 55 -17.35 -5.39 8.18
N ALA A 56 -17.22 -5.69 6.88
CA ALA A 56 -16.16 -6.54 6.36
C ALA A 56 -14.87 -5.79 6.00
N ALA A 57 -14.88 -4.44 6.05
CA ALA A 57 -13.72 -3.64 5.72
C ALA A 57 -12.80 -3.42 6.93
N GLN A 58 -11.54 -3.82 6.80
CA GLN A 58 -10.51 -3.50 7.77
C GLN A 58 -9.89 -2.16 7.42
N GLN A 59 -9.81 -1.26 8.41
CA GLN A 59 -9.19 0.05 8.25
C GLN A 59 -7.94 0.11 9.12
N LEU A 60 -6.82 0.41 8.49
CA LEU A 60 -5.50 0.46 9.11
C LEU A 60 -4.87 1.83 8.88
N VAL A 61 -4.12 2.33 9.87
CA VAL A 61 -3.24 3.49 9.70
C VAL A 61 -1.85 3.11 10.19
N TYR A 62 -0.86 3.35 9.35
CA TYR A 62 0.55 3.16 9.66
C TYR A 62 1.25 4.51 9.69
N GLU A 63 2.12 4.72 10.67
CA GLU A 63 2.92 5.92 10.83
C GLU A 63 4.39 5.61 10.51
N ALA A 64 5.02 6.44 9.69
CA ALA A 64 6.41 6.27 9.26
C ALA A 64 7.20 7.59 9.37
N GLY A 65 6.92 8.39 10.41
CA GLY A 65 7.65 9.61 10.76
C GLY A 65 7.46 10.79 9.79
N LEU A 66 7.70 10.58 8.49
CA LEU A 66 7.59 11.58 7.43
C LEU A 66 6.32 11.43 6.59
N ALA A 67 5.63 10.30 6.75
CA ALA A 67 4.33 10.06 6.13
C ALA A 67 3.49 9.11 6.99
N ASP A 68 2.19 9.24 6.84
CA ASP A 68 1.21 8.28 7.33
C ASP A 68 0.60 7.55 6.13
N VAL A 69 0.26 6.28 6.30
CA VAL A 69 -0.34 5.46 5.25
C VAL A 69 -1.65 4.91 5.78
N ALA A 70 -2.77 5.36 5.21
CA ALA A 70 -4.08 4.81 5.50
C ALA A 70 -4.41 3.72 4.48
N LEU A 71 -4.87 2.56 4.96
CA LEU A 71 -5.30 1.44 4.14
C LEU A 71 -6.73 1.07 4.49
N THR A 72 -7.50 0.70 3.46
CA THR A 72 -8.76 0.00 3.59
C THR A 72 -8.69 -1.31 2.82
N ILE A 73 -8.88 -2.41 3.53
CA ILE A 73 -8.84 -3.77 2.98
C ILE A 73 -10.26 -4.32 2.95
N ARG A 74 -10.71 -4.80 1.78
CA ARG A 74 -12.08 -5.31 1.59
C ARG A 74 -12.08 -6.67 0.89
N PRO A 75 -12.99 -7.58 1.26
CA PRO A 75 -13.22 -8.77 0.47
C PRO A 75 -13.95 -8.41 -0.83
N VAL A 76 -13.60 -9.08 -1.93
CA VAL A 76 -14.31 -8.96 -3.20
C VAL A 76 -15.52 -9.89 -3.18
N ALA A 77 -16.72 -9.33 -3.37
CA ALA A 77 -17.98 -10.04 -3.28
C ALA A 77 -18.00 -11.33 -4.13
N ASN A 78 -18.49 -12.43 -3.52
CA ASN A 78 -18.58 -13.76 -4.14
C ASN A 78 -17.23 -14.36 -4.58
N THR A 79 -16.11 -13.94 -3.99
CA THR A 79 -14.77 -14.52 -4.23
C THR A 79 -14.03 -14.76 -2.91
N THR A 80 -12.86 -15.38 -2.98
CA THR A 80 -11.90 -15.49 -1.87
C THR A 80 -10.81 -14.41 -1.91
N SER A 81 -10.97 -13.42 -2.80
CA SER A 81 -9.98 -12.39 -3.04
C SER A 81 -10.29 -11.10 -2.29
N TRP A 82 -9.27 -10.26 -2.18
CA TRP A 82 -9.30 -9.00 -1.44
C TRP A 82 -8.81 -7.84 -2.31
N THR A 83 -9.19 -6.63 -1.95
CA THR A 83 -8.65 -5.38 -2.50
C THR A 83 -8.06 -4.55 -1.38
N ILE A 84 -7.02 -3.80 -1.71
CA ILE A 84 -6.46 -2.73 -0.88
C ILE A 84 -6.75 -1.42 -1.61
N GLU A 85 -7.36 -0.49 -0.92
CA GLU A 85 -7.40 0.93 -1.28
C GLU A 85 -6.53 1.65 -0.27
N GLY A 86 -5.62 2.51 -0.71
CA GLY A 86 -4.69 3.17 0.19
C GLY A 86 -4.44 4.62 -0.18
N GLN A 87 -3.97 5.39 0.79
CA GLN A 87 -3.55 6.77 0.61
C GLN A 87 -2.31 7.04 1.45
N VAL A 88 -1.32 7.69 0.82
CA VAL A 88 -0.10 8.17 1.49
C VAL A 88 -0.27 9.65 1.82
N PHE A 89 -0.23 9.98 3.10
CA PHE A 89 -0.22 11.35 3.61
C PHE A 89 1.21 11.74 3.95
N ALA A 90 1.86 12.48 3.06
CA ALA A 90 3.22 12.94 3.25
C ALA A 90 3.32 14.47 3.18
N GLY A 91 4.43 15.03 3.66
CA GLY A 91 4.76 16.44 3.45
C GLY A 91 4.91 16.78 1.95
N ALA A 92 4.79 18.07 1.61
CA ALA A 92 4.83 18.55 0.21
C ALA A 92 6.06 18.06 -0.57
N GLU A 93 7.22 17.94 0.08
CA GLU A 93 8.47 17.46 -0.54
C GLU A 93 8.40 16.02 -1.07
N TRP A 94 7.49 15.20 -0.54
CA TRP A 94 7.24 13.83 -0.99
C TRP A 94 6.10 13.74 -2.01
N LEU A 95 5.07 14.58 -1.89
CA LEU A 95 3.92 14.58 -2.80
C LEU A 95 4.23 15.22 -4.16
N ASP A 96 5.23 16.09 -4.25
CA ASP A 96 5.72 16.61 -5.54
C ASP A 96 6.45 15.52 -6.37
N ALA A 97 6.68 14.33 -5.79
CA ALA A 97 7.28 13.19 -6.45
C ALA A 97 6.25 12.09 -6.77
N VAL A 98 6.51 11.35 -7.86
CA VAL A 98 5.77 10.12 -8.15
C VAL A 98 6.17 9.06 -7.13
N LEU A 99 5.22 8.64 -6.28
CA LEU A 99 5.43 7.53 -5.35
C LEU A 99 5.17 6.20 -6.06
N ALA A 100 6.16 5.31 -6.07
CA ALA A 100 5.99 3.95 -6.57
C ALA A 100 5.68 3.01 -5.40
N LEU A 101 4.72 2.10 -5.57
CA LEU A 101 4.29 1.17 -4.54
C LEU A 101 4.45 -0.25 -5.03
N GLN A 102 5.23 -1.03 -4.29
CA GLN A 102 5.50 -2.44 -4.56
C GLN A 102 4.85 -3.29 -3.47
N LEU A 103 4.02 -4.25 -3.89
CA LEU A 103 3.39 -5.22 -3.00
C LEU A 103 4.05 -6.58 -3.22
N CYS A 104 4.64 -7.13 -2.15
CA CYS A 104 5.32 -8.41 -2.17
C CYS A 104 4.57 -9.45 -1.33
N LEU A 105 4.56 -10.69 -1.82
CA LEU A 105 4.07 -11.87 -1.10
C LEU A 105 5.21 -12.88 -1.05
N ASP A 106 5.51 -13.40 0.14
CA ASP A 106 6.63 -14.34 0.36
C ASP A 106 7.97 -13.85 -0.22
N GLY A 107 8.24 -12.54 -0.08
CA GLY A 107 9.46 -11.89 -0.57
C GLY A 107 9.56 -11.71 -2.10
N SER A 108 8.51 -12.07 -2.85
CA SER A 108 8.43 -11.87 -4.30
C SER A 108 7.46 -10.75 -4.65
N GLU A 109 7.83 -9.87 -5.58
CA GLU A 109 6.93 -8.83 -6.10
C GLU A 109 5.69 -9.48 -6.74
N LEU A 110 4.52 -9.15 -6.20
CA LEU A 110 3.24 -9.56 -6.74
C LEU A 110 2.63 -8.46 -7.62
N ALA A 111 2.76 -7.21 -7.21
CA ALA A 111 2.20 -6.07 -7.91
C ALA A 111 3.04 -4.80 -7.71
N LEU A 112 2.95 -3.90 -8.69
CA LEU A 112 3.58 -2.59 -8.70
C LEU A 112 2.58 -1.57 -9.25
N CYS A 113 2.44 -0.43 -8.59
CA CYS A 113 1.68 0.71 -9.08
C CYS A 113 2.33 2.03 -8.66
N THR A 114 1.71 3.15 -9.03
CA THR A 114 2.07 4.48 -8.54
C THR A 114 0.89 5.09 -7.81
N ALA A 115 1.15 5.91 -6.80
CA ALA A 115 0.12 6.77 -6.25
C ALA A 115 -0.20 7.92 -7.22
N ASP A 116 -1.42 8.44 -7.14
CA ASP A 116 -1.81 9.66 -7.84
C ASP A 116 -1.34 10.94 -7.12
N GLU A 117 -1.74 12.11 -7.60
CA GLU A 117 -1.38 13.42 -7.05
C GLU A 117 -1.88 13.64 -5.60
N LEU A 118 -2.88 12.86 -5.17
CA LEU A 118 -3.41 12.89 -3.81
C LEU A 118 -2.81 11.79 -2.92
N GLY A 119 -1.84 11.03 -3.45
CA GLY A 119 -1.24 9.89 -2.75
C GLY A 119 -2.12 8.65 -2.76
N GLU A 120 -3.20 8.60 -3.53
CA GLU A 120 -4.12 7.47 -3.58
C GLU A 120 -3.60 6.34 -4.47
N PHE A 121 -3.81 5.09 -4.06
CA PHE A 121 -3.43 3.90 -4.79
C PHE A 121 -4.37 2.73 -4.51
N SER A 122 -4.30 1.68 -5.34
CA SER A 122 -5.05 0.45 -5.10
C SER A 122 -4.34 -0.79 -5.60
N PHE A 123 -4.59 -1.91 -4.92
CA PHE A 123 -4.18 -3.25 -5.33
C PHE A 123 -5.39 -4.19 -5.30
N GLY A 124 -5.46 -5.10 -6.27
CA GLY A 124 -6.52 -6.10 -6.29
C GLY A 124 -6.78 -6.68 -7.68
N PRO A 125 -7.42 -7.85 -7.75
CA PRO A 125 -7.75 -8.75 -6.63
C PRO A 125 -6.50 -9.51 -6.11
N LEU A 126 -6.43 -9.72 -4.79
CA LEU A 126 -5.31 -10.37 -4.08
C LEU A 126 -5.79 -11.63 -3.32
N PRO A 127 -4.97 -12.69 -3.22
CA PRO A 127 -5.26 -13.78 -2.28
C PRO A 127 -5.12 -13.31 -0.83
N ALA A 128 -5.61 -14.11 0.11
CA ALA A 128 -5.29 -13.90 1.53
C ALA A 128 -3.82 -14.27 1.80
N GLY A 129 -3.17 -13.56 2.71
CA GLY A 129 -1.75 -13.79 3.02
C GLY A 129 -1.12 -12.68 3.85
N VAL A 130 0.18 -12.82 4.07
CA VAL A 130 1.02 -11.83 4.76
C VAL A 130 1.90 -11.16 3.71
N TYR A 131 1.77 -9.85 3.60
CA TYR A 131 2.38 -9.06 2.55
C TYR A 131 3.43 -8.10 3.11
N GLN A 132 4.29 -7.63 2.22
CA GLN A 132 5.08 -6.43 2.45
C GLN A 132 4.62 -5.36 1.47
N LEU A 133 4.35 -4.16 1.96
CA LEU A 133 4.09 -2.99 1.12
C LEU A 133 5.27 -2.03 1.24
N ILE A 134 5.92 -1.77 0.11
CA ILE A 134 7.07 -0.88 0.01
C ILE A 134 6.61 0.35 -0.78
N ILE A 135 6.82 1.54 -0.20
CA ILE A 135 6.51 2.82 -0.83
C ILE A 135 7.83 3.53 -1.08
N CYS A 136 8.17 3.72 -2.35
CA CYS A 136 9.41 4.34 -2.79
C CYS A 136 9.17 5.82 -3.12
N GLY A 137 9.72 6.69 -2.28
CA GLY A 137 9.86 8.12 -2.55
C GLY A 137 11.16 8.45 -3.27
N PRO A 138 11.49 9.75 -3.44
CA PRO A 138 12.67 10.17 -4.19
C PRO A 138 14.00 9.76 -3.56
N ASP A 139 14.09 9.83 -2.22
CA ASP A 139 15.31 9.63 -1.43
C ASP A 139 15.14 8.62 -0.27
N GLN A 140 13.93 8.11 -0.05
CA GLN A 140 13.59 7.25 1.09
C GLN A 140 12.53 6.21 0.71
N GLU A 141 12.49 5.12 1.47
CA GLU A 141 11.49 4.06 1.34
C GLU A 141 10.75 3.87 2.66
N ILE A 142 9.44 3.66 2.58
CA ILE A 142 8.62 3.23 3.71
C ILE A 142 8.26 1.76 3.52
N LEU A 143 8.54 0.95 4.53
CA LEU A 143 8.17 -0.46 4.60
C LEU A 143 7.04 -0.64 5.61
N ILE A 144 5.89 -1.11 5.14
CA ILE A 144 4.91 -1.78 6.00
C ILE A 144 5.21 -3.27 5.93
N ASP A 145 5.77 -3.79 7.01
CA ASP A 145 6.07 -5.21 7.15
C ASP A 145 4.87 -5.97 7.74
N GLU A 146 4.78 -7.25 7.42
CA GLU A 146 3.71 -8.15 7.91
C GLU A 146 2.27 -7.63 7.71
N LEU A 147 1.96 -7.01 6.56
CA LEU A 147 0.61 -6.58 6.21
C LEU A 147 -0.30 -7.79 5.98
N VAL A 148 -1.13 -8.11 6.97
CA VAL A 148 -2.08 -9.23 6.88
C VAL A 148 -3.30 -8.85 6.04
N ILE A 149 -3.60 -9.63 5.01
CA ILE A 149 -4.78 -9.49 4.15
C ILE A 149 -5.61 -10.75 4.26
N GLY A 150 -6.84 -10.62 4.79
CA GLY A 150 -7.69 -11.77 5.07
C GLY A 150 -7.09 -12.73 6.10
N GLN A 151 -7.89 -13.70 6.54
CA GLN A 151 -7.36 -14.80 7.36
C GLN A 151 -6.76 -15.84 6.41
N ALA A 152 -5.48 -16.18 6.59
CA ALA A 152 -4.90 -17.38 5.97
C ALA A 152 -5.68 -18.59 6.49
N SER A 153 -6.40 -19.29 5.61
CA SER A 153 -7.13 -20.51 5.95
C SER A 153 -6.20 -21.71 6.06
#